data_AF-B1PWS0-F1
#
_entry.id   AF-B1PWS0-F1
#
_cell.length_a   1.000
_cell.length_b   1.000
_cell.length_c   1.000
_cell.angle_alpha   90.00
_cell.angle_beta   90.00
_cell.angle_gamma   90.00
#
_symmetry.space_group_name_H-M   'P 1'
#
loop_
_entity.id
_entity.type
_entity.pdbx_description
1 polymer ?
#
loop_
_entity_poly.entity_id
_entity_poly.type
_entity_poly.pdbx_seq_one_letter_code
_entity_poly.pdbx_strand_id
1 'polypeptide(L)'
;SPVWDTVLTLLAMQDADRTDKHKAAVDKAIQWVLDQEVRTPGDWCVQTPDVEPGGWAFEYENARYPDVDDTAVAIMVLAPYQDDPKWRKRGLPDALARAIAWIRAMQCKNGGWGAFDRDNDNSMLTVIPFCDFGEALDPPSVDVTAHALEAFHMMGYGPEDPTVARALAYLDAEQEQDGSWWGRWGVNFIYGTSAALPALKAMGRDMRDPRYTKAADYLRAVQNDDGGWGE
;
A
#
# COMPACT_ATOMS: atom_id res chain seq x y z
N SER A 1 -8.83 12.30 -4.20
CA SER A 1 -7.61 11.87 -3.52
C SER A 1 -7.22 12.72 -2.30
N PRO A 2 -8.11 13.39 -1.52
CA PRO A 2 -7.63 14.23 -0.41
C PRO A 2 -6.81 13.48 0.64
N VAL A 3 -7.16 12.23 0.97
CA VAL A 3 -6.38 11.41 1.90
C VAL A 3 -5.07 11.00 1.25
N TRP A 4 -5.15 10.33 0.09
CA TRP A 4 -4.00 9.92 -0.73
C TRP A 4 -2.96 11.03 -0.97
N ASP A 5 -3.41 12.20 -1.44
CA ASP A 5 -2.54 13.35 -1.71
C ASP A 5 -1.86 13.85 -0.44
N THR A 6 -2.57 13.82 0.69
CA THR A 6 -2.02 14.26 1.98
C THR A 6 -0.96 13.29 2.49
N VAL A 7 -1.22 11.98 2.42
CA VAL A 7 -0.26 10.97 2.90
C VAL A 7 0.96 10.91 1.99
N LEU A 8 0.81 10.97 0.67
CA LEU A 8 1.97 11.04 -0.24
C LEU A 8 2.79 12.34 -0.06
N THR A 9 2.13 13.48 0.21
CA THR A 9 2.82 14.73 0.51
C THR A 9 3.61 14.63 1.83
N LEU A 10 3.02 14.01 2.85
CA LEU A 10 3.71 13.77 4.12
C LEU A 10 4.92 12.85 3.95
N LEU A 11 4.78 11.78 3.18
CA LEU A 11 5.85 10.84 2.87
C LEU A 11 7.01 11.55 2.15
N ALA A 12 6.71 12.33 1.10
CA ALA A 12 7.71 13.12 0.40
C ALA A 12 8.42 14.14 1.31
N MET A 13 7.70 14.73 2.28
CA MET A 13 8.29 15.66 3.25
C MET A 13 9.18 14.96 4.28
N GLN A 14 8.86 13.70 4.63
CA GLN A 14 9.70 12.85 5.48
C GLN A 14 10.98 12.46 4.74
N ASP A 15 10.88 11.94 3.51
CA ASP A 15 12.01 11.52 2.69
C ASP A 15 12.98 12.67 2.35
N ALA A 16 12.46 13.90 2.26
CA ALA A 16 13.26 15.09 1.99
C ALA A 16 13.85 15.75 3.25
N ASP A 17 13.67 15.17 4.44
CA ASP A 17 14.07 15.73 5.74
C ASP A 17 13.51 17.15 5.98
N ARG A 18 12.26 17.40 5.58
CA ARG A 18 11.62 18.74 5.63
C ARG A 18 10.59 18.90 6.73
N THR A 19 10.32 17.86 7.52
CA THR A 19 9.29 17.88 8.55
C THR A 19 9.53 18.94 9.62
N ASP A 20 10.74 19.02 10.18
CA ASP A 20 11.09 19.98 11.23
C ASP A 20 10.96 21.44 10.78
N LYS A 21 11.39 21.75 9.55
CA LYS A 21 11.29 23.10 8.97
C LYS A 21 9.83 23.54 8.82
N HIS A 22 8.92 22.60 8.61
CA HIS A 22 7.51 22.85 8.37
C HIS A 22 6.61 22.25 9.47
N LYS A 23 7.14 22.14 10.70
CA LYS A 23 6.53 21.39 11.81
C LYS A 23 5.06 21.70 12.04
N ALA A 24 4.65 22.97 12.00
CA ALA A 24 3.26 23.34 12.25
C ALA A 24 2.29 22.80 11.18
N ALA A 25 2.71 22.79 9.91
CA ALA A 25 1.91 22.24 8.82
C ALA A 25 1.88 20.71 8.88
N VAL A 26 3.02 20.07 9.17
CA VAL A 26 3.11 18.62 9.35
C VAL A 26 2.27 18.16 10.52
N ASP A 27 2.36 18.83 11.66
CA ASP A 27 1.53 18.52 12.83
C ASP A 27 0.04 18.63 12.51
N LYS A 28 -0.37 19.61 11.70
CA LYS A 28 -1.76 19.75 11.26
C LYS A 28 -2.17 18.59 10.34
N ALA A 29 -1.30 18.19 9.42
CA ALA A 29 -1.55 17.08 8.50
C ALA A 29 -1.62 15.73 9.24
N ILE A 30 -0.69 15.44 10.15
CA ILE A 30 -0.71 14.22 10.98
C ILE A 30 -1.99 14.16 11.83
N GLN A 31 -2.40 15.28 12.42
CA GLN A 31 -3.68 15.34 13.14
C GLN A 31 -4.85 15.01 12.22
N TRP A 32 -4.88 15.64 11.03
CA TRP A 32 -5.96 15.44 10.08
C TRP A 32 -6.02 13.99 9.60
N VAL A 33 -4.90 13.38 9.19
CA VAL A 33 -4.84 11.97 8.77
C VAL A 33 -5.32 11.07 9.90
N LEU A 34 -4.87 11.27 11.14
CA LEU A 34 -5.35 10.49 12.29
C LEU A 34 -6.87 10.63 12.51
N ASP A 35 -7.44 11.81 12.27
CA ASP A 35 -8.88 12.04 12.37
C ASP A 35 -9.68 11.42 11.21
N GLN A 36 -9.02 10.97 10.13
CA GLN A 36 -9.66 10.27 9.00
C GLN A 36 -9.75 8.74 9.19
N GLU A 37 -9.25 8.19 10.31
CA GLU A 37 -9.38 6.75 10.58
C GLU A 37 -10.86 6.31 10.52
N VAL A 38 -11.15 5.33 9.66
CA VAL A 38 -12.48 4.75 9.51
C VAL A 38 -12.74 3.78 10.66
N ARG A 39 -13.72 4.11 11.49
CA ARG A 39 -14.15 3.31 12.65
C ARG A 39 -15.50 2.62 12.49
N THR A 40 -16.04 2.63 11.27
CA THR A 40 -17.32 1.99 10.94
C THR A 40 -17.11 0.79 10.02
N PRO A 41 -17.90 -0.28 10.19
CA PRO A 41 -17.93 -1.40 9.24
C PRO A 41 -18.28 -0.95 7.81
N GLY A 42 -17.61 -1.56 6.83
CA GLY A 42 -17.87 -1.38 5.40
C GLY A 42 -18.31 -2.69 4.73
N ASP A 43 -18.41 -2.69 3.40
CA ASP A 43 -18.81 -3.89 2.64
C ASP A 43 -17.77 -5.03 2.77
N TRP A 44 -16.50 -4.68 2.98
CA TRP A 44 -15.40 -5.60 3.26
C TRP A 44 -15.68 -6.57 4.42
N CYS A 45 -16.53 -6.18 5.38
CA CYS A 45 -16.91 -7.02 6.52
C CYS A 45 -17.65 -8.30 6.10
N VAL A 46 -18.16 -8.40 4.87
CA VAL A 46 -18.74 -9.64 4.33
C VAL A 46 -17.71 -10.78 4.34
N GLN A 47 -16.44 -10.48 4.03
CA GLN A 47 -15.36 -11.47 4.01
C GLN A 47 -14.62 -11.58 5.35
N THR A 48 -14.65 -10.53 6.16
CA THR A 48 -13.90 -10.41 7.42
C THR A 48 -14.75 -9.81 8.56
N PRO A 49 -15.86 -10.47 8.96
CA PRO A 49 -16.89 -9.86 9.84
C PRO A 49 -16.42 -9.57 11.28
N ASP A 50 -15.41 -10.28 11.76
CA ASP A 50 -14.94 -10.19 13.15
C ASP A 50 -13.77 -9.20 13.34
N VAL A 51 -13.38 -8.49 12.27
CA VAL A 51 -12.23 -7.58 12.27
C VAL A 51 -12.68 -6.18 12.66
N GLU A 52 -11.96 -5.57 13.60
CA GLU A 52 -12.22 -4.19 14.00
C GLU A 52 -11.88 -3.22 12.84
N PRO A 53 -12.76 -2.26 12.51
CA PRO A 53 -12.45 -1.22 11.52
C PRO A 53 -11.24 -0.36 11.94
N GLY A 54 -10.33 -0.12 10.99
CA GLY A 54 -9.15 0.71 11.19
C GLY A 54 -8.48 1.15 9.88
N GLY A 55 -9.23 1.28 8.80
CA GLY A 55 -8.71 1.68 7.50
C GLY A 55 -8.79 3.19 7.23
N TRP A 56 -8.24 3.62 6.11
CA TRP A 56 -8.40 4.95 5.51
C TRP A 56 -9.03 4.78 4.13
N ALA A 57 -9.78 5.79 3.69
CA ALA A 57 -10.36 5.84 2.35
C ALA A 57 -9.73 6.96 1.54
N PHE A 58 -9.77 6.85 0.22
CA PHE A 58 -9.27 7.85 -0.72
C PHE A 58 -9.89 9.26 -0.58
N GLU A 59 -11.20 9.34 -0.30
CA GLU A 59 -11.96 10.59 -0.19
C GLU A 59 -12.19 11.09 1.26
N TYR A 60 -12.74 12.30 1.38
CA TYR A 60 -13.07 12.91 2.68
C TYR A 60 -14.08 12.10 3.50
N GLU A 61 -15.12 11.56 2.86
CA GLU A 61 -16.27 10.96 3.54
C GLU A 61 -16.70 9.68 2.83
N ASN A 62 -15.86 8.64 2.92
CA ASN A 62 -16.11 7.35 2.30
C ASN A 62 -15.94 6.18 3.27
N ALA A 63 -16.50 6.32 4.48
CA ALA A 63 -16.28 5.42 5.62
C ALA A 63 -16.77 3.97 5.43
N ARG A 64 -17.40 3.63 4.30
CA ARG A 64 -17.80 2.25 3.96
C ARG A 64 -16.85 1.55 3.00
N TYR A 65 -15.96 2.30 2.35
CA TYR A 65 -15.00 1.81 1.38
C TYR A 65 -13.58 2.30 1.70
N PRO A 66 -13.05 2.01 2.91
CA PRO A 66 -11.62 2.12 3.11
C PRO A 66 -10.88 1.14 2.21
N ASP A 67 -9.67 1.50 1.81
CA ASP A 67 -8.83 0.69 0.93
C ASP A 67 -7.46 0.40 1.55
N VAL A 68 -6.86 -0.70 1.10
CA VAL A 68 -5.59 -1.21 1.59
C VAL A 68 -4.46 -0.23 1.30
N ASP A 69 -4.52 0.48 0.17
CA ASP A 69 -3.43 1.32 -0.29
C ASP A 69 -3.32 2.61 0.54
N ASP A 70 -4.41 3.38 0.65
CA ASP A 70 -4.51 4.56 1.53
C ASP A 70 -4.21 4.18 2.99
N THR A 71 -4.69 3.02 3.46
CA THR A 71 -4.40 2.54 4.82
C THR A 71 -2.91 2.25 5.01
N ALA A 72 -2.26 1.63 4.03
CA ALA A 72 -0.84 1.29 4.11
C ALA A 72 0.02 2.55 4.14
N VAL A 73 -0.22 3.52 3.26
CA VAL A 73 0.54 4.77 3.23
C VAL A 73 0.23 5.65 4.45
N ALA A 74 -1.00 5.62 4.97
CA ALA A 74 -1.32 6.25 6.26
C ALA A 74 -0.49 5.67 7.41
N ILE A 75 -0.33 4.34 7.48
CA ILE A 75 0.57 3.70 8.46
C ILE A 75 2.01 4.20 8.27
N MET A 76 2.52 4.24 7.04
CA MET A 76 3.90 4.65 6.76
C MET A 76 4.21 6.06 7.27
N VAL A 77 3.29 7.02 7.08
CA VAL A 77 3.52 8.41 7.51
C VAL A 77 3.24 8.65 8.99
N LEU A 78 2.37 7.86 9.61
CA LEU A 78 1.99 8.00 11.01
C LEU A 78 2.92 7.22 11.96
N ALA A 79 3.40 6.04 11.58
CA ALA A 79 4.23 5.16 12.41
C ALA A 79 5.48 5.85 13.01
N PRO A 80 6.21 6.74 12.31
CA PRO A 80 7.34 7.48 12.87
C PRO A 80 6.99 8.34 14.11
N TYR A 81 5.71 8.68 14.29
CA TYR A 81 5.23 9.54 15.38
C TYR A 81 4.64 8.75 16.56
N GLN A 82 4.61 7.41 16.52
CA GLN A 82 3.90 6.58 17.51
C GLN A 82 4.41 6.76 18.96
N ASP A 83 5.70 7.06 19.13
CA ASP A 83 6.33 7.26 20.43
C ASP A 83 6.34 8.71 20.91
N ASP A 84 5.91 9.66 20.08
CA ASP A 84 5.76 11.05 20.49
C ASP A 84 4.62 11.15 21.53
N PRO A 85 4.88 11.67 22.76
CA PRO A 85 3.86 11.80 23.80
C PRO A 85 2.60 12.56 23.35
N LYS A 86 2.74 13.52 22.43
CA LYS A 86 1.62 14.29 21.86
C LYS A 86 0.65 13.37 21.12
N TRP A 87 1.17 12.51 20.26
CA TRP A 87 0.37 11.64 19.40
C TRP A 87 -0.08 10.36 20.11
N ARG A 88 0.75 9.86 21.03
CA ARG A 88 0.36 8.78 21.93
C ARG A 88 -0.89 9.13 22.74
N LYS A 89 -0.98 10.36 23.28
CA LYS A 89 -2.18 10.84 23.99
C LYS A 89 -3.42 10.93 23.09
N ARG A 90 -3.23 11.09 21.78
CA ARG A 90 -4.29 11.13 20.76
C ARG A 90 -4.77 9.74 20.33
N GLY A 91 -4.16 8.66 20.83
CA GLY A 91 -4.52 7.28 20.47
C GLY A 91 -3.85 6.76 19.20
N LEU A 92 -2.76 7.40 18.74
CA LEU A 92 -2.07 6.99 17.51
C LEU A 92 -1.60 5.52 17.53
N PRO A 93 -0.94 5.00 18.59
CA PRO A 93 -0.53 3.59 18.62
C PRO A 93 -1.70 2.62 18.46
N ASP A 94 -2.85 2.95 19.04
CA ASP A 94 -4.04 2.10 18.94
C ASP A 94 -4.61 2.12 17.51
N ALA A 95 -4.55 3.27 16.83
CA ALA A 95 -4.95 3.40 15.43
C ALA A 95 -4.06 2.56 14.51
N LEU A 96 -2.74 2.64 14.68
CA LEU A 96 -1.79 1.83 13.93
C LEU A 96 -1.98 0.32 14.16
N ALA A 97 -2.26 -0.07 15.41
CA ALA A 97 -2.54 -1.47 15.75
C ALA A 97 -3.81 -2.01 15.08
N ARG A 98 -4.88 -1.21 15.02
CA ARG A 98 -6.10 -1.58 14.28
C ARG A 98 -5.85 -1.63 12.78
N ALA A 99 -5.15 -0.64 12.24
CA ALA A 99 -4.84 -0.54 10.82
C ALA A 99 -4.08 -1.76 10.31
N ILE A 100 -3.01 -2.15 11.01
CA ILE A 100 -2.21 -3.30 10.59
C ILE A 100 -2.96 -4.63 10.76
N ALA A 101 -3.83 -4.74 11.78
CA ALA A 101 -4.72 -5.89 11.93
C ALA A 101 -5.77 -5.96 10.81
N TRP A 102 -6.31 -4.81 10.40
CA TRP A 102 -7.25 -4.69 9.30
C TRP A 102 -6.59 -5.10 7.97
N ILE A 103 -5.44 -4.50 7.60
CA ILE A 103 -4.68 -4.91 6.39
C ILE A 103 -4.39 -6.42 6.43
N ARG A 104 -3.94 -6.97 7.56
CA ARG A 104 -3.64 -8.40 7.67
C ARG A 104 -4.85 -9.29 7.35
N ALA A 105 -6.04 -8.91 7.80
CA ALA A 105 -7.25 -9.68 7.54
C ALA A 105 -7.73 -9.59 6.09
N MET A 106 -7.43 -8.49 5.42
CA MET A 106 -7.75 -8.23 4.01
C MET A 106 -6.85 -8.99 3.03
N GLN A 107 -5.83 -9.74 3.50
CA GLN A 107 -4.91 -10.47 2.62
C GLN A 107 -5.62 -11.61 1.89
N CYS A 108 -5.55 -11.61 0.56
CA CYS A 108 -6.16 -12.64 -0.30
C CYS A 108 -5.40 -13.97 -0.20
N LYS A 109 -6.03 -15.06 -0.65
CA LYS A 109 -5.47 -16.43 -0.59
C LYS A 109 -4.16 -16.61 -1.35
N ASN A 110 -3.94 -15.86 -2.43
CA ASN A 110 -2.70 -15.90 -3.21
C ASN A 110 -1.52 -15.16 -2.53
N GLY A 111 -1.78 -14.39 -1.47
CA GLY A 111 -0.76 -13.69 -0.68
C GLY A 111 -0.67 -12.19 -0.96
N GLY A 112 -1.27 -11.69 -2.04
CA GLY A 112 -1.39 -10.26 -2.31
C GLY A 112 -2.63 -9.62 -1.70
N TRP A 113 -2.82 -8.34 -1.99
CA TRP A 113 -4.00 -7.55 -1.62
C TRP A 113 -4.64 -6.91 -2.84
N GLY A 114 -5.98 -6.98 -2.89
CA GLY A 114 -6.80 -6.06 -3.68
C GLY A 114 -6.92 -4.72 -2.97
N ALA A 115 -7.59 -3.75 -3.59
CA ALA A 115 -7.76 -2.42 -3.03
C ALA A 115 -8.78 -2.40 -1.88
N PHE A 116 -9.98 -2.96 -2.08
CA PHE A 116 -11.12 -2.81 -1.16
C PHE A 116 -11.57 -4.12 -0.53
N ASP A 117 -11.43 -5.24 -1.24
CA ASP A 117 -12.00 -6.52 -0.84
C ASP A 117 -10.99 -7.67 -0.88
N ARG A 118 -11.23 -8.64 0.00
CA ARG A 118 -10.48 -9.90 0.01
C ARG A 118 -11.12 -10.92 -0.94
N ASP A 119 -10.29 -11.59 -1.74
CA ASP A 119 -10.67 -12.68 -2.65
C ASP A 119 -11.79 -12.26 -3.65
N ASN A 120 -11.79 -10.99 -4.09
CA ASN A 120 -12.68 -10.49 -5.15
C ASN A 120 -12.08 -10.79 -6.53
N ASP A 121 -11.92 -12.09 -6.85
CA ASP A 121 -11.14 -12.57 -7.99
C ASP A 121 -11.88 -13.60 -8.87
N ASN A 122 -13.21 -13.69 -8.74
CA ASN A 122 -14.02 -14.65 -9.51
C ASN A 122 -14.23 -14.20 -10.97
N SER A 123 -13.29 -14.58 -11.84
CA SER A 123 -13.29 -14.26 -13.27
C SER A 123 -14.52 -14.74 -14.05
N MET A 124 -15.33 -15.66 -13.52
CA MET A 124 -16.60 -16.01 -14.19
C MET A 124 -17.58 -14.82 -14.21
N LEU A 125 -17.43 -13.83 -13.34
CA LEU A 125 -18.29 -12.65 -13.33
C LEU A 125 -17.94 -11.65 -14.45
N THR A 126 -16.73 -11.72 -15.03
CA THR A 126 -16.31 -10.76 -16.07
C THR A 126 -16.82 -11.12 -17.47
N VAL A 127 -17.41 -12.31 -17.66
CA VAL A 127 -17.88 -12.80 -18.98
C VAL A 127 -19.32 -12.42 -19.31
N ILE A 128 -20.03 -11.74 -18.41
CA ILE A 128 -21.41 -11.32 -18.66
C ILE A 128 -21.44 -10.05 -19.52
N PRO A 129 -22.47 -9.84 -20.36
CA PRO A 129 -22.54 -8.68 -21.26
C PRO A 129 -22.51 -7.31 -20.57
N PHE A 130 -22.78 -7.27 -19.26
CA PHE A 130 -22.72 -6.04 -18.46
C PHE A 130 -21.28 -5.55 -18.21
N CYS A 131 -20.30 -6.46 -18.25
CA CYS A 131 -18.89 -6.17 -17.98
C CYS A 131 -18.12 -5.91 -19.28
N ASP A 132 -18.61 -5.00 -20.12
CA ASP A 132 -17.99 -4.65 -21.41
C ASP A 132 -17.00 -3.47 -21.33
N PHE A 133 -16.83 -2.88 -20.15
CA PHE A 133 -15.91 -1.78 -19.89
C PHE A 133 -15.28 -1.85 -18.49
N GLY A 134 -13.95 -1.69 -18.44
CA GLY A 134 -13.19 -1.63 -17.19
C GLY A 134 -13.03 -2.98 -16.47
N GLU A 135 -12.52 -2.90 -15.24
CA GLU A 135 -12.41 -4.06 -14.35
C GLU A 135 -13.64 -4.13 -13.45
N ALA A 136 -14.28 -5.30 -13.42
CA ALA A 136 -15.45 -5.57 -12.59
C ALA A 136 -15.11 -6.26 -11.25
N LEU A 137 -13.83 -6.58 -11.07
CA LEU A 137 -13.28 -7.30 -9.94
C LEU A 137 -12.19 -6.48 -9.26
N ASP A 138 -11.87 -6.88 -8.03
CA ASP A 138 -10.76 -6.33 -7.25
C ASP A 138 -9.74 -7.44 -6.90
N PRO A 139 -9.06 -8.02 -7.91
CA PRO A 139 -8.04 -9.02 -7.67
C PRO A 139 -6.80 -8.36 -7.04
N PRO A 140 -5.97 -9.14 -6.35
CA PRO A 140 -4.69 -8.65 -5.86
C PRO A 140 -3.81 -8.00 -6.92
N SER A 141 -3.03 -7.00 -6.52
CA SER A 141 -2.13 -6.26 -7.39
C SER A 141 -0.78 -5.98 -6.73
N VAL A 142 0.25 -5.79 -7.56
CA VAL A 142 1.65 -5.65 -7.11
C VAL A 142 1.85 -4.35 -6.33
N ASP A 143 1.33 -3.24 -6.83
CA ASP A 143 1.43 -1.92 -6.20
C ASP A 143 0.79 -1.90 -4.81
N VAL A 144 -0.45 -2.37 -4.66
CA VAL A 144 -1.12 -2.44 -3.36
C VAL A 144 -0.38 -3.39 -2.39
N THR A 145 0.11 -4.52 -2.91
CA THR A 145 0.88 -5.48 -2.09
C THR A 145 2.23 -4.89 -1.64
N ALA A 146 2.89 -4.10 -2.49
CA ALA A 146 4.14 -3.45 -2.18
C ALA A 146 3.96 -2.40 -1.07
N HIS A 147 2.96 -1.53 -1.17
CA HIS A 147 2.68 -0.55 -0.12
C HIS A 147 2.26 -1.23 1.20
N ALA A 148 1.46 -2.31 1.14
CA ALA A 148 1.14 -3.09 2.33
C ALA A 148 2.41 -3.66 3.01
N LEU A 149 3.36 -4.20 2.23
CA LEU A 149 4.66 -4.63 2.76
C LEU A 149 5.41 -3.47 3.44
N GLU A 150 5.49 -2.30 2.83
CA GLU A 150 6.12 -1.14 3.47
C GLU A 150 5.44 -0.75 4.78
N ALA A 151 4.11 -0.80 4.86
CA ALA A 151 3.38 -0.62 6.11
C ALA A 151 3.74 -1.67 7.18
N PHE A 152 3.86 -2.94 6.80
CA PHE A 152 4.34 -4.00 7.71
C PHE A 152 5.77 -3.71 8.21
N HIS A 153 6.66 -3.25 7.33
CA HIS A 153 8.03 -2.88 7.72
C HIS A 153 8.03 -1.76 8.75
N MET A 154 7.24 -0.70 8.52
CA MET A 154 7.12 0.45 9.42
C MET A 154 6.55 0.08 10.79
N MET A 155 5.79 -1.02 10.86
CA MET A 155 5.27 -1.59 12.11
C MET A 155 6.20 -2.64 12.74
N GLY A 156 7.38 -2.87 12.16
CA GLY A 156 8.41 -3.76 12.71
C GLY A 156 8.24 -5.24 12.36
N TYR A 157 7.43 -5.59 11.36
CA TYR A 157 7.29 -6.95 10.87
C TYR A 157 8.30 -7.25 9.76
N GLY A 158 8.95 -8.41 9.81
CA GLY A 158 9.89 -8.88 8.80
C GLY A 158 9.44 -10.15 8.07
N PRO A 159 10.32 -10.74 7.23
CA PRO A 159 10.02 -11.94 6.42
C PRO A 159 9.63 -13.20 7.23
N GLU A 160 9.90 -13.23 8.53
CA GLU A 160 9.46 -14.27 9.45
C GLU A 160 7.96 -14.23 9.75
N ASP A 161 7.30 -13.10 9.50
CA ASP A 161 5.86 -12.98 9.62
C ASP A 161 5.15 -13.73 8.46
N PRO A 162 4.20 -14.65 8.73
CA PRO A 162 3.55 -15.43 7.68
C PRO A 162 2.80 -14.59 6.62
N THR A 163 2.25 -13.44 7.01
CA THR A 163 1.57 -12.52 6.09
C THR A 163 2.58 -11.89 5.14
N VAL A 164 3.71 -11.41 5.68
CA VAL A 164 4.81 -10.84 4.89
C VAL A 164 5.43 -11.89 3.96
N ALA A 165 5.70 -13.10 4.46
CA ALA A 165 6.29 -14.18 3.66
C ALA A 165 5.44 -14.53 2.44
N ARG A 166 4.11 -14.57 2.59
CA ARG A 166 3.17 -14.83 1.49
C ARG A 166 3.11 -13.68 0.49
N ALA A 167 3.17 -12.44 0.96
CA ALA A 167 3.22 -11.27 0.12
C ALA A 167 4.50 -11.18 -0.71
N LEU A 168 5.65 -11.52 -0.11
CA LEU A 168 6.93 -11.63 -0.82
C LEU A 168 6.87 -12.73 -1.90
N ALA A 169 6.25 -13.87 -1.60
CA ALA A 169 6.05 -14.94 -2.57
C ALA A 169 5.12 -14.52 -3.72
N TYR A 170 4.08 -13.72 -3.42
CA TYR A 170 3.20 -13.13 -4.42
C TYR A 170 3.98 -12.19 -5.36
N LEU A 171 4.76 -11.24 -4.82
CA LEU A 171 5.58 -10.36 -5.66
C LEU A 171 6.57 -11.13 -6.54
N ASP A 172 7.23 -12.16 -5.99
CA ASP A 172 8.13 -13.02 -6.77
C ASP A 172 7.39 -13.78 -7.90
N ALA A 173 6.10 -14.09 -7.73
CA ALA A 173 5.28 -14.80 -8.71
C ALA A 173 4.69 -13.89 -9.81
N GLU A 174 4.40 -12.64 -9.49
CA GLU A 174 3.86 -11.63 -10.42
C GLU A 174 4.95 -10.90 -11.23
N GLN A 175 6.23 -11.28 -11.07
CA GLN A 175 7.31 -10.66 -11.83
C GLN A 175 7.27 -11.10 -13.31
N GLU A 176 7.34 -10.13 -14.22
CA GLU A 176 7.34 -10.37 -15.65
C GLU A 176 8.63 -11.02 -16.16
N GLN A 177 8.56 -11.58 -17.36
CA GLN A 177 9.71 -12.23 -17.99
C GLN A 177 10.86 -11.26 -18.28
N ASP A 178 10.62 -9.96 -18.41
CA ASP A 178 11.67 -8.95 -18.56
C ASP A 178 12.19 -8.41 -17.22
N GLY A 179 11.58 -8.82 -16.11
CA GLY A 179 11.91 -8.41 -14.75
C GLY A 179 11.03 -7.28 -14.21
N SER A 180 10.18 -6.66 -15.03
CA SER A 180 9.25 -5.62 -14.58
C SER A 180 8.10 -6.21 -13.75
N TRP A 181 7.31 -5.31 -13.15
CA TRP A 181 5.99 -5.65 -12.59
C TRP A 181 4.94 -4.73 -13.17
N TRP A 182 3.77 -5.29 -13.45
CA TRP A 182 2.60 -4.55 -13.88
C TRP A 182 2.07 -3.64 -12.75
N GLY A 183 1.78 -2.38 -13.08
CA GLY A 183 1.15 -1.41 -12.18
C GLY A 183 -0.35 -1.34 -12.46
N ARG A 184 -1.19 -1.65 -11.46
CA ARG A 184 -2.65 -1.69 -11.61
C ARG A 184 -3.27 -0.30 -11.54
N TRP A 185 -2.76 0.55 -10.65
CA TRP A 185 -3.35 1.84 -10.30
C TRP A 185 -2.53 3.06 -10.76
N GLY A 186 -1.26 2.85 -11.12
CA GLY A 186 -0.42 3.84 -11.79
C GLY A 186 0.05 3.31 -13.15
N VAL A 187 0.37 4.22 -14.06
CA VAL A 187 0.80 3.89 -15.43
C VAL A 187 2.31 3.65 -15.47
N ASN A 188 2.81 2.48 -15.85
CA ASN A 188 2.21 1.15 -15.79
C ASN A 188 3.30 0.19 -15.28
N PHE A 189 4.19 -0.31 -16.12
CA PHE A 189 5.31 -1.16 -15.68
C PHE A 189 6.38 -0.38 -14.92
N ILE A 190 6.63 0.90 -15.27
CA ILE A 190 7.51 1.76 -14.49
C ILE A 190 6.94 1.94 -13.08
N TYR A 191 5.62 2.16 -12.94
CA TYR A 191 4.97 2.33 -11.65
C TYR A 191 5.05 1.06 -10.80
N GLY A 192 4.60 -0.09 -11.33
CA GLY A 192 4.61 -1.36 -10.60
C GLY A 192 6.02 -1.78 -10.16
N THR A 193 7.01 -1.64 -11.05
CA THR A 193 8.42 -1.94 -10.73
C THR A 193 8.98 -0.97 -9.68
N SER A 194 8.61 0.30 -9.74
CA SER A 194 9.06 1.32 -8.78
C SER A 194 8.43 1.17 -7.40
N ALA A 195 7.25 0.54 -7.30
CA ALA A 195 6.64 0.17 -6.03
C ALA A 195 7.26 -1.11 -5.44
N ALA A 196 7.44 -2.14 -6.27
CA ALA A 196 7.93 -3.45 -5.81
C ALA A 196 9.36 -3.41 -5.25
N LEU A 197 10.29 -2.70 -5.92
CA LEU A 197 11.71 -2.70 -5.54
C LEU A 197 11.97 -2.09 -4.14
N PRO A 198 11.43 -0.92 -3.78
CA PRO A 198 11.52 -0.39 -2.42
C PRO A 198 10.94 -1.32 -1.37
N ALA A 199 9.75 -1.89 -1.59
CA ALA A 199 9.11 -2.81 -0.66
C ALA A 199 9.95 -4.07 -0.41
N LEU A 200 10.50 -4.68 -1.48
CA LEU A 200 11.40 -5.83 -1.37
C LEU A 200 12.67 -5.48 -0.58
N LYS A 201 13.25 -4.29 -0.82
CA LYS A 201 14.42 -3.79 -0.08
C LYS A 201 14.10 -3.56 1.40
N ALA A 202 12.97 -2.93 1.71
CA ALA A 202 12.51 -2.71 3.09
C ALA A 202 12.35 -4.04 3.84
N MET A 203 11.90 -5.09 3.15
CA MET A 203 11.81 -6.45 3.67
C MET A 203 13.14 -7.21 3.74
N GLY A 204 14.27 -6.54 3.54
CA GLY A 204 15.59 -7.13 3.69
C GLY A 204 15.95 -8.15 2.62
N ARG A 205 15.29 -8.13 1.46
CA ARG A 205 15.69 -8.95 0.30
C ARG A 205 17.04 -8.48 -0.23
N ASP A 206 17.89 -9.41 -0.65
CA ASP A 206 19.19 -9.07 -1.25
C ASP A 206 18.97 -8.50 -2.64
N MET A 207 19.12 -7.19 -2.79
CA MET A 207 18.95 -6.48 -4.07
C MET A 207 19.97 -6.87 -5.14
N ARG A 208 20.94 -7.75 -4.83
CA ARG A 208 21.85 -8.37 -5.79
C ARG A 208 21.35 -9.71 -6.34
N ASP A 209 20.21 -10.21 -5.85
CA ASP A 209 19.54 -11.38 -6.42
C ASP A 209 19.22 -11.11 -7.91
N PRO A 210 19.52 -12.06 -8.82
CA PRO A 210 19.28 -11.90 -10.25
C PRO A 210 17.87 -11.44 -10.63
N ARG A 211 16.86 -11.81 -9.83
CA ARG A 211 15.47 -11.37 -10.03
C ARG A 211 15.33 -9.85 -9.94
N TYR A 212 15.95 -9.25 -8.92
CA TYR A 212 15.83 -7.82 -8.64
C TYR A 212 16.81 -6.98 -9.47
N THR A 213 17.99 -7.52 -9.78
CA THR A 213 18.90 -6.85 -10.72
C THR A 213 18.29 -6.78 -12.12
N LYS A 214 17.56 -7.81 -12.54
CA LYS A 214 16.85 -7.81 -13.82
C LYS A 214 15.76 -6.74 -13.90
N ALA A 215 15.01 -6.52 -12.81
CA ALA A 215 14.07 -5.41 -12.71
C ALA A 215 14.76 -4.04 -12.81
N ALA A 216 15.92 -3.88 -12.17
CA ALA A 216 16.71 -2.66 -12.30
C ALA A 216 17.26 -2.48 -13.73
N ASP A 217 17.64 -3.56 -14.42
CA ASP A 217 18.07 -3.53 -15.81
C ASP A 217 16.92 -3.20 -16.75
N TYR A 218 15.70 -3.67 -16.48
CA TYR A 218 14.48 -3.24 -17.17
C TYR A 218 14.32 -1.71 -17.08
N LEU A 219 14.34 -1.14 -15.87
CA LEU A 219 14.21 0.31 -15.69
C LEU A 219 15.31 1.07 -16.46
N ARG A 220 16.56 0.62 -16.43
CA ARG A 220 17.64 1.23 -17.22
C ARG A 220 17.40 1.15 -18.73
N ALA A 221 16.84 0.05 -19.21
CA ALA A 221 16.59 -0.17 -20.62
C ALA A 221 15.49 0.74 -21.19
N VAL A 222 14.56 1.20 -20.35
CA VAL A 222 13.47 2.12 -20.72
C VAL A 222 13.74 3.58 -20.32
N GLN A 223 14.98 3.93 -19.98
CA GLN A 223 15.38 5.32 -19.73
C GLN A 223 15.44 6.11 -21.04
N ASN A 224 14.86 7.32 -21.05
CA ASN A 224 14.92 8.25 -22.18
C ASN A 224 16.31 8.92 -22.29
N ASP A 225 16.64 9.44 -23.48
CA ASP A 225 17.91 10.15 -23.74
C ASP A 225 18.12 11.39 -22.87
N ASP A 226 17.05 11.99 -22.36
CA ASP A 226 17.09 13.14 -21.44
C ASP A 226 17.35 12.75 -19.98
N GLY A 227 17.47 11.44 -19.70
CA GLY A 227 17.69 10.88 -18.38
C GLY A 227 16.41 10.57 -17.60
N GLY A 228 15.23 10.90 -18.13
CA GLY A 228 13.93 10.61 -17.52
C GLY A 228 13.32 9.27 -17.97
N TRP A 229 12.05 9.08 -17.60
CA TRP A 229 11.22 7.93 -17.96
C TRP A 229 9.82 8.40 -18.36
N GLY A 230 9.12 7.63 -19.19
CA GLY A 230 7.73 7.89 -19.57
C GLY A 230 7.06 6.65 -20.12
N GLU A 231 5.77 6.51 -19.82
CA GLU A 231 4.90 5.41 -20.25
C GLU A 231 3.50 5.94 -20.58
#